data_AF-A0A520KI87-F1
#
_entry.id   AF-A0A520KI87-F1
#
_cell.length_a   1.000
_cell.length_b   1.000
_cell.length_c   1.000
_cell.angle_alpha   90.00
_cell.angle_beta   90.00
_cell.angle_gamma   90.00
#
_symmetry.space_group_name_H-M   'P 1'
#
loop_
_entity.id
_entity.type
_entity.pdbx_description
1 polymer ?
#
loop_
_entity_poly.entity_id
_entity_poly.type
_entity_poly.pdbx_seq_one_letter_code
_entity_poly.pdbx_strand_id
1 'polypeptide(L)'
;MSIEFLNKIYEYIKPKSKILGIKLYESEINTKIQRKPRKKLTICQIINTARLYGWSWNVTLDNIECILGAIALGLKESDESFINGDIIIKLGYVNDNESAKRFVENIPKIKDKKKGFIVGPLEALDFEPDMSIVYGNSAQIMRLIQGVVYAMNGERLIFGTVGDCGICGDGIADAYNTQKPKIVIPCYGERRFGHSQDDEIAMVIPFKYIEKIAEGLEKTHNLGIRYPIPIAATITELDIPEILRIKK
;
A
#
# COMPACT_ATOMS: atom_id res chain seq x y z
N MET A 1 -1.33 -17.02 15.57
CA MET A 1 -0.31 -16.00 15.20
C MET A 1 -0.25 -14.98 16.32
N SER A 2 0.92 -14.74 16.92
CA SER A 2 1.06 -13.64 17.88
C SER A 2 1.00 -12.33 17.09
N ILE A 3 0.07 -11.45 17.45
CA ILE A 3 -0.13 -10.15 16.78
C ILE A 3 0.45 -9.02 17.63
N GLU A 4 1.37 -9.33 18.56
CA GLU A 4 1.96 -8.35 19.48
C GLU A 4 2.69 -7.23 18.73
N PHE A 5 3.36 -7.55 17.62
CA PHE A 5 3.99 -6.57 16.74
C PHE A 5 3.01 -5.51 16.22
N LEU A 6 1.73 -5.87 16.06
CA LEU A 6 0.71 -4.98 15.51
C LEU A 6 0.43 -3.82 16.47
N ASN A 7 0.39 -4.10 17.77
CA ASN A 7 0.22 -3.06 18.80
C ASN A 7 1.35 -2.03 18.74
N LYS A 8 2.60 -2.49 18.55
CA LYS A 8 3.76 -1.59 18.39
C LYS A 8 3.63 -0.71 17.15
N ILE A 9 3.19 -1.27 16.02
CA ILE A 9 2.98 -0.46 14.80
C ILE A 9 1.87 0.58 15.03
N TYR A 10 0.76 0.20 15.66
CA TYR A 10 -0.30 1.15 16.02
C TYR A 10 0.20 2.26 16.95
N GLU A 11 1.03 1.92 17.93
CA GLU A 11 1.60 2.88 18.88
C GLU A 11 2.53 3.89 18.20
N TYR A 12 3.47 3.39 17.37
CA TYR A 12 4.55 4.22 16.81
C TYR A 12 4.21 4.91 15.49
N ILE A 13 3.25 4.37 14.73
CA ILE A 13 2.81 4.96 13.45
C ILE A 13 1.49 5.72 13.62
N LYS A 14 0.61 5.27 14.53
CA LYS A 14 -0.72 5.85 14.79
C LYS A 14 -1.59 5.99 13.53
N PRO A 15 -1.70 4.94 12.67
CA PRO A 15 -2.46 5.03 11.43
C PRO A 15 -3.94 5.37 11.70
N LYS A 16 -4.56 6.15 10.82
CA LYS A 16 -5.97 6.57 10.94
C LYS A 16 -6.97 5.44 10.62
N SER A 17 -6.49 4.29 10.13
CA SER A 17 -7.31 3.17 9.67
C SER A 17 -6.69 1.83 10.02
N LYS A 18 -7.42 0.73 9.79
CA LYS A 18 -6.93 -0.62 10.09
C LYS A 18 -5.74 -1.01 9.22
N ILE A 19 -4.76 -1.69 9.81
CA ILE A 19 -3.67 -2.31 9.07
C ILE A 19 -4.22 -3.61 8.47
N LEU A 20 -4.14 -3.72 7.16
CA LEU A 20 -4.72 -4.86 6.45
C LEU A 20 -3.69 -5.94 6.22
N GLY A 21 -4.14 -7.19 6.20
CA GLY A 21 -3.44 -8.28 5.54
C GLY A 21 -4.14 -8.63 4.24
N ILE A 22 -3.36 -9.00 3.22
CA ILE A 22 -3.86 -9.50 1.94
C ILE A 22 -3.19 -10.83 1.60
N LYS A 23 -3.99 -11.79 1.14
CA LYS A 23 -3.53 -13.10 0.66
C LYS A 23 -4.10 -13.39 -0.71
N LEU A 24 -3.22 -13.64 -1.69
CA LEU A 24 -3.59 -14.07 -3.04
C LEU A 24 -3.60 -15.60 -3.08
N TYR A 25 -4.53 -16.19 -3.82
CA TYR A 25 -4.62 -17.65 -3.90
C TYR A 25 -4.92 -18.14 -5.33
N GLU A 26 -4.36 -19.31 -5.65
CA GLU A 26 -4.49 -19.98 -6.96
C GLU A 26 -5.62 -21.02 -6.95
N SER A 27 -5.88 -21.61 -5.78
CA SER A 27 -6.94 -22.56 -5.51
C SER A 27 -7.73 -22.14 -4.26
N GLU A 28 -8.82 -22.83 -3.95
CA GLU A 28 -9.62 -22.48 -2.76
C GLU A 28 -8.79 -22.50 -1.48
N ILE A 29 -8.99 -21.46 -0.66
CA ILE A 29 -8.36 -21.32 0.65
C ILE A 29 -9.39 -21.61 1.74
N ASN A 30 -8.99 -22.42 2.72
CA ASN A 30 -9.80 -22.70 3.89
C ASN A 30 -9.75 -21.52 4.87
N THR A 31 -10.84 -20.77 4.99
CA THR A 31 -10.99 -19.63 5.91
C THR A 31 -12.43 -19.46 6.34
N LYS A 32 -12.64 -18.85 7.51
CA LYS A 32 -13.97 -18.36 7.94
C LYS A 32 -14.44 -17.12 7.17
N ILE A 33 -13.54 -16.44 6.44
CA ILE A 33 -13.86 -15.19 5.72
C ILE A 33 -14.54 -15.52 4.39
N GLN A 34 -15.87 -15.44 4.40
CA GLN A 34 -16.72 -15.80 3.24
C GLN A 34 -17.47 -14.60 2.63
N ARG A 35 -17.31 -13.40 3.21
CA ARG A 35 -18.04 -12.22 2.73
C ARG A 35 -17.56 -11.83 1.33
N LYS A 36 -18.52 -11.73 0.40
CA LYS A 36 -18.31 -11.24 -0.97
C LYS A 36 -19.04 -9.91 -1.21
N PRO A 37 -18.54 -9.03 -2.08
CA PRO A 37 -19.26 -7.83 -2.50
C PRO A 37 -20.64 -8.17 -3.11
N ARG A 38 -21.69 -7.44 -2.72
CA ARG A 38 -23.05 -7.62 -3.26
C ARG A 38 -23.20 -7.14 -4.70
N LYS A 39 -22.32 -6.24 -5.13
CA LYS A 39 -22.17 -5.74 -6.49
C LYS A 39 -20.68 -5.77 -6.81
N LYS A 40 -20.34 -5.71 -8.10
CA LYS A 40 -18.94 -5.56 -8.51
C LYS A 40 -18.37 -4.25 -7.96
N LEU A 41 -17.16 -4.34 -7.42
CA LEU A 41 -16.43 -3.21 -6.83
C LEU A 41 -15.05 -3.10 -7.48
N THR A 42 -14.47 -1.91 -7.43
CA THR A 42 -13.04 -1.75 -7.72
C THR A 42 -12.20 -2.31 -6.56
N ILE A 43 -10.96 -2.72 -6.83
CA ILE A 43 -10.02 -3.11 -5.76
C ILE A 43 -9.85 -1.98 -4.75
N CYS A 44 -9.82 -0.73 -5.23
CA CYS A 44 -9.74 0.46 -4.39
C CYS A 44 -10.85 0.53 -3.34
N GLN A 45 -12.10 0.26 -3.73
CA GLN A 45 -13.24 0.20 -2.81
C GLN A 45 -13.12 -0.97 -1.82
N ILE A 46 -12.65 -2.13 -2.28
CA ILE A 46 -12.47 -3.30 -1.43
C ILE A 46 -11.43 -3.02 -0.35
N ILE A 47 -10.26 -2.50 -0.72
CA ILE A 47 -9.18 -2.13 0.22
C ILE A 47 -9.67 -1.05 1.21
N ASN A 48 -10.31 0.01 0.71
CA ASN A 48 -10.73 1.11 1.58
C ASN A 48 -11.86 0.69 2.54
N THR A 49 -12.84 -0.10 2.09
CA THR A 49 -13.86 -0.63 3.00
C THR A 49 -13.28 -1.59 4.03
N ALA A 50 -12.25 -2.36 3.66
CA ALA A 50 -11.54 -3.20 4.63
C ALA A 50 -10.85 -2.37 5.71
N ARG A 51 -10.11 -1.31 5.35
CA ARG A 51 -9.35 -0.52 6.34
C ARG A 51 -10.22 0.43 7.17
N LEU A 52 -11.27 0.99 6.57
CA LEU A 52 -12.12 2.00 7.20
C LEU A 52 -13.28 1.37 8.00
N TYR A 53 -13.90 0.30 7.48
CA TYR A 53 -15.03 -0.36 8.14
C TYR A 53 -14.66 -1.66 8.86
N GLY A 54 -13.41 -2.11 8.74
CA GLY A 54 -12.95 -3.35 9.35
C GLY A 54 -13.52 -4.60 8.67
N TRP A 55 -13.95 -4.49 7.41
CA TRP A 55 -14.54 -5.60 6.68
C TRP A 55 -13.47 -6.54 6.13
N SER A 56 -13.68 -7.85 6.24
CA SER A 56 -12.86 -8.85 5.55
C SER A 56 -13.59 -9.37 4.33
N TRP A 57 -12.93 -9.38 3.19
CA TRP A 57 -13.49 -9.75 1.88
C TRP A 57 -12.77 -10.96 1.31
N ASN A 58 -13.54 -11.88 0.73
CA ASN A 58 -13.05 -12.94 -0.14
C ASN A 58 -13.51 -12.64 -1.56
N VAL A 59 -12.57 -12.39 -2.47
CA VAL A 59 -12.82 -11.72 -3.75
C VAL A 59 -12.30 -12.56 -4.90
N THR A 60 -13.18 -12.86 -5.84
CA THR A 60 -12.82 -13.48 -7.13
C THR A 60 -13.07 -12.49 -8.27
N LEU A 61 -12.69 -12.86 -9.50
CA LEU A 61 -12.89 -12.02 -10.69
C LEU A 61 -14.35 -11.53 -10.85
N ASP A 62 -15.34 -12.36 -10.50
CA ASP A 62 -16.77 -12.02 -10.60
C ASP A 62 -17.19 -10.84 -9.72
N ASN A 63 -16.38 -10.49 -8.73
CA ASN A 63 -16.62 -9.38 -7.80
C ASN A 63 -15.94 -8.07 -8.23
N ILE A 64 -15.14 -8.07 -9.30
CA ILE A 64 -14.31 -6.93 -9.71
C ILE A 64 -14.93 -6.17 -10.88
N GLU A 65 -14.98 -4.84 -10.76
CA GLU A 65 -15.44 -3.92 -11.81
C GLU A 65 -14.28 -3.36 -12.65
N CYS A 66 -13.10 -3.15 -12.06
CA CYS A 66 -11.97 -2.49 -12.71
C CYS A 66 -11.03 -3.50 -13.39
N ILE A 67 -10.95 -3.43 -14.72
CA ILE A 67 -10.09 -4.28 -15.55
C ILE A 67 -8.59 -4.14 -15.22
N LEU A 68 -8.12 -2.90 -15.03
CA LEU A 68 -6.71 -2.61 -14.72
C LEU A 68 -6.29 -3.31 -13.42
N GLY A 69 -7.14 -3.21 -12.40
CA GLY A 69 -6.93 -3.88 -11.13
C GLY A 69 -6.97 -5.41 -11.22
N ALA A 70 -7.93 -5.95 -11.97
CA ALA A 70 -8.03 -7.40 -12.18
C ALA A 70 -6.78 -7.97 -12.88
N ILE A 71 -6.25 -7.27 -13.89
CA ILE A 71 -5.03 -7.67 -14.59
C ILE A 71 -3.81 -7.52 -13.70
N ALA A 72 -3.67 -6.39 -12.98
CA ALA A 72 -2.54 -6.15 -12.08
C ALA A 72 -2.39 -7.27 -11.03
N LEU A 73 -3.50 -7.75 -10.46
CA LEU A 73 -3.50 -8.82 -9.45
C LEU A 73 -3.53 -10.25 -10.03
N GLY A 74 -3.40 -10.43 -11.34
CA GLY A 74 -3.40 -11.76 -11.97
C GLY A 74 -4.75 -12.48 -11.94
N LEU A 75 -5.86 -11.78 -11.66
CA LEU A 75 -7.22 -12.35 -11.68
C LEU A 75 -7.76 -12.54 -13.10
N LYS A 76 -7.23 -11.75 -14.04
CA LYS A 76 -7.58 -11.80 -15.46
C LYS A 76 -6.33 -11.64 -16.29
N GLU A 77 -6.22 -12.44 -17.35
CA GLU A 77 -5.15 -12.32 -18.34
C GLU A 77 -5.29 -11.03 -19.15
N SER A 78 -4.15 -10.47 -19.57
CA SER A 78 -4.13 -9.30 -20.45
C SER A 78 -4.66 -9.68 -21.84
N ASP A 79 -5.66 -8.95 -22.33
CA ASP A 79 -6.13 -9.09 -23.71
C ASP A 79 -5.34 -8.18 -24.67
N GLU A 80 -5.52 -8.36 -25.98
CA GLU A 80 -4.81 -7.60 -27.00
C GLU A 80 -5.04 -6.09 -26.88
N SER A 81 -6.25 -5.66 -26.49
CA SER A 81 -6.57 -4.24 -26.34
C SER A 81 -5.80 -3.62 -25.18
N PHE A 82 -5.66 -4.34 -24.06
CA PHE A 82 -4.81 -3.92 -22.96
C PHE A 82 -3.33 -3.91 -23.38
N ILE A 83 -2.84 -4.95 -24.05
CA ILE A 83 -1.43 -5.04 -24.48
C ILE A 83 -1.07 -3.90 -25.45
N ASN A 84 -1.98 -3.53 -26.35
CA ASN A 84 -1.77 -2.43 -27.29
C ASN A 84 -1.93 -1.05 -26.65
N GLY A 85 -2.40 -0.97 -25.39
CA GLY A 85 -2.55 0.29 -24.67
C GLY A 85 -3.77 1.11 -25.09
N ASP A 86 -4.75 0.52 -25.77
CA ASP A 86 -5.95 1.23 -26.24
C ASP A 86 -6.69 1.93 -25.09
N ILE A 87 -6.74 1.28 -23.93
CA ILE A 87 -7.34 1.82 -22.71
C ILE A 87 -6.57 3.06 -22.25
N ILE A 88 -5.24 3.04 -22.31
CA ILE A 88 -4.39 4.15 -21.86
C ILE A 88 -4.56 5.38 -22.77
N ILE A 89 -4.67 5.17 -24.09
CA ILE A 89 -4.96 6.22 -25.05
C ILE A 89 -6.35 6.82 -24.80
N LYS A 90 -7.37 5.96 -24.62
CA LYS A 90 -8.74 6.41 -24.32
C LYS A 90 -8.84 7.20 -23.02
N LEU A 91 -7.99 6.89 -22.04
CA LEU A 91 -7.89 7.65 -20.78
C LEU A 91 -7.09 8.95 -20.93
N GLY A 92 -6.40 9.15 -22.05
CA GLY A 92 -5.68 10.40 -22.36
C GLY A 92 -4.34 10.55 -21.64
N TYR A 93 -3.76 9.48 -21.11
CA TYR A 93 -2.44 9.54 -20.47
C TYR A 93 -1.29 9.71 -21.47
N VAL A 94 -1.51 9.26 -22.71
CA VAL A 94 -0.53 9.31 -23.82
C VAL A 94 -1.26 9.47 -25.14
N ASN A 95 -0.56 9.99 -26.16
CA ASN A 95 -1.17 10.38 -27.44
C ASN A 95 -0.85 9.42 -28.60
N ASP A 96 -0.09 8.36 -28.37
CA ASP A 96 0.35 7.43 -29.40
C ASP A 96 0.46 5.99 -28.88
N ASN A 97 0.38 5.03 -29.81
CA ASN A 97 0.40 3.60 -29.51
C ASN A 97 1.71 3.10 -28.89
N GLU A 98 2.85 3.70 -29.23
CA GLU A 98 4.14 3.26 -28.69
C GLU A 98 4.27 3.65 -27.21
N SER A 99 3.92 4.90 -26.90
CA SER A 99 3.84 5.39 -25.52
C SER A 99 2.81 4.63 -24.70
N ALA A 100 1.67 4.24 -25.29
CA ALA A 100 0.66 3.44 -24.62
C ALA A 100 1.14 2.04 -24.26
N LYS A 101 1.82 1.36 -25.18
CA LYS A 101 2.47 0.07 -24.91
C LYS A 101 3.50 0.19 -23.80
N ARG A 102 4.36 1.21 -23.86
CA ARG A 102 5.35 1.49 -22.82
C ARG A 102 4.69 1.74 -21.47
N PHE A 103 3.59 2.47 -21.42
CA PHE A 103 2.82 2.69 -20.19
C PHE A 103 2.36 1.36 -19.59
N VAL A 104 1.71 0.52 -20.39
CA VAL A 104 1.21 -0.79 -19.97
C VAL A 104 2.33 -1.72 -19.50
N GLU A 105 3.49 -1.70 -20.17
CA GLU A 105 4.68 -2.47 -19.78
C GLU A 105 5.24 -2.04 -18.42
N ASN A 106 5.17 -0.76 -18.09
CA ASN A 106 5.65 -0.22 -16.82
C ASN A 106 4.70 -0.48 -15.64
N ILE A 107 3.45 -0.89 -15.87
CA ILE A 107 2.54 -1.28 -14.79
C ILE A 107 2.96 -2.66 -14.25
N PRO A 108 3.27 -2.78 -12.94
CA PRO A 108 3.54 -4.08 -12.33
C PRO A 108 2.30 -4.99 -12.38
N LYS A 109 2.50 -6.24 -12.81
CA LYS A 109 1.45 -7.25 -12.97
C LYS A 109 1.92 -8.58 -12.38
N ILE A 110 1.07 -9.23 -11.59
CA ILE A 110 1.32 -10.60 -11.15
C ILE A 110 1.17 -11.53 -12.35
N LYS A 111 2.24 -12.26 -12.68
CA LYS A 111 2.26 -13.17 -13.84
C LYS A 111 1.47 -14.45 -13.60
N ASP A 112 1.51 -14.94 -12.36
CA ASP A 112 0.82 -16.17 -11.98
C ASP A 112 -0.69 -15.92 -11.90
N LYS A 113 -1.46 -16.78 -12.55
CA LYS A 113 -2.92 -16.70 -12.50
C LYS A 113 -3.43 -16.92 -11.08
N LYS A 114 -4.23 -15.99 -10.57
CA LYS A 114 -4.87 -16.08 -9.25
C LYS A 114 -6.36 -16.32 -9.42
N LYS A 115 -6.92 -17.23 -8.61
CA LYS A 115 -8.36 -17.47 -8.52
C LYS A 115 -9.05 -16.36 -7.75
N GLY A 116 -8.35 -15.73 -6.80
CA GLY A 116 -8.86 -14.63 -6.01
C GLY A 116 -7.88 -14.14 -4.95
N PHE A 117 -8.38 -13.29 -4.07
CA PHE A 117 -7.66 -12.83 -2.89
C PHE A 117 -8.58 -12.63 -1.70
N ILE A 118 -8.02 -12.70 -0.50
CA ILE A 118 -8.67 -12.26 0.73
C ILE A 118 -7.96 -11.03 1.25
N VAL A 119 -8.72 -10.05 1.70
CA VAL A 119 -8.19 -8.87 2.40
C VAL A 119 -9.05 -8.52 3.59
N GLY A 120 -8.44 -8.10 4.69
CA GLY A 120 -9.13 -7.65 5.89
C GLY A 120 -8.16 -7.13 6.94
N PRO A 121 -8.64 -6.57 8.06
CA PRO A 121 -7.79 -6.19 9.18
C PRO A 121 -6.92 -7.38 9.61
N LEU A 122 -5.63 -7.15 9.85
CA LEU A 122 -4.68 -8.22 10.23
C LEU A 122 -5.19 -9.02 11.43
N GLU A 123 -5.77 -8.35 12.42
CA GLU A 123 -6.32 -8.97 13.62
C GLU A 123 -7.54 -9.88 13.38
N ALA A 124 -8.18 -9.78 12.21
CA ALA A 124 -9.36 -10.55 11.85
C ALA A 124 -9.04 -11.80 11.00
N LEU A 125 -7.81 -11.93 10.50
CA LEU A 125 -7.39 -13.06 9.65
C LEU A 125 -7.11 -14.31 10.50
N ASP A 126 -7.53 -15.47 9.99
CA ASP A 126 -7.30 -16.79 10.58
C ASP A 126 -6.12 -17.55 9.94
N PHE A 127 -5.33 -16.86 9.11
CA PHE A 127 -4.16 -17.39 8.40
C PHE A 127 -3.08 -16.30 8.25
N GLU A 128 -1.89 -16.69 7.82
CA GLU A 128 -0.80 -15.77 7.49
C GLU A 128 -0.99 -15.14 6.10
N PRO A 129 -1.15 -13.81 5.99
CA PRO A 129 -1.27 -13.13 4.71
C PRO A 129 0.08 -13.05 4.00
N ASP A 130 0.07 -12.79 2.70
CA ASP A 130 1.32 -12.64 1.94
C ASP A 130 1.95 -11.25 2.18
N MET A 131 1.10 -10.24 2.38
CA MET A 131 1.49 -8.85 2.57
C MET A 131 0.60 -8.14 3.58
N SER A 132 1.13 -7.07 4.18
CA SER A 132 0.39 -6.08 4.95
C SER A 132 0.25 -4.77 4.17
N ILE A 133 -0.84 -4.04 4.40
CA ILE A 133 -1.09 -2.72 3.80
C ILE A 133 -1.35 -1.71 4.92
N VAL A 134 -0.57 -0.64 4.95
CA VAL A 134 -0.67 0.45 5.93
C VAL A 134 -0.91 1.77 5.19
N TYR A 135 -1.90 2.54 5.63
CA TYR A 135 -2.14 3.90 5.15
C TYR A 135 -1.74 4.91 6.23
N GLY A 136 -1.11 5.99 5.82
CA GLY A 136 -0.75 7.12 6.68
C GLY A 136 -0.36 8.34 5.87
N ASN A 137 -0.15 9.47 6.55
CA ASN A 137 0.39 10.65 5.89
C ASN A 137 1.90 10.53 5.64
N SER A 138 2.48 11.54 4.98
CA SER A 138 3.91 11.56 4.65
C SER A 138 4.85 11.33 5.84
N ALA A 139 4.56 11.92 7.01
CA ALA A 139 5.37 11.72 8.21
C ALA A 139 5.23 10.31 8.80
N GLN A 140 4.02 9.73 8.77
CA GLN A 140 3.76 8.36 9.21
C GLN A 140 4.44 7.34 8.30
N ILE A 141 4.35 7.53 6.98
CA ILE A 141 5.01 6.66 6.01
C ILE A 141 6.53 6.81 6.08
N MET A 142 7.07 8.01 6.27
CA MET A 142 8.50 8.20 6.55
C MET A 142 8.93 7.39 7.79
N ARG A 143 8.14 7.42 8.87
CA ARG A 143 8.45 6.65 10.07
C ARG A 143 8.44 5.14 9.82
N LEU A 144 7.50 4.67 9.00
CA LEU A 144 7.39 3.28 8.59
C LEU A 144 8.57 2.86 7.69
N ILE A 145 9.02 3.71 6.77
CA ILE A 145 10.24 3.51 5.96
C ILE A 145 11.44 3.29 6.86
N GLN A 146 11.62 4.07 7.93
CA GLN A 146 12.75 3.89 8.84
C GLN A 146 12.71 2.51 9.53
N GLY A 147 11.51 2.02 9.88
CA GLY A 147 11.34 0.64 10.36
C GLY A 147 11.67 -0.42 9.30
N VAL A 148 11.27 -0.18 8.04
CA VAL A 148 11.63 -1.05 6.90
C VAL A 148 13.14 -1.09 6.67
N VAL A 149 13.80 0.07 6.65
CA VAL A 149 15.25 0.17 6.48
C VAL A 149 15.96 -0.57 7.60
N TYR A 150 15.49 -0.46 8.85
CA TYR A 150 16.00 -1.27 9.94
C TYR A 150 15.82 -2.77 9.67
N ALA A 151 14.63 -3.21 9.25
CA ALA A 151 14.34 -4.60 8.96
C ALA A 151 15.15 -5.18 7.78
N MET A 152 15.59 -4.31 6.88
CA MET A 152 16.38 -4.65 5.69
C MET A 152 17.86 -4.25 5.84
N ASN A 153 18.35 -4.05 7.07
CA ASN A 153 19.76 -3.78 7.36
C ASN A 153 20.35 -2.56 6.63
N GLY A 154 19.57 -1.47 6.52
CA GLY A 154 20.02 -0.23 5.90
C GLY A 154 19.75 -0.13 4.40
N GLU A 155 19.11 -1.12 3.78
CA GLU A 155 18.86 -1.12 2.33
C GLU A 155 17.99 0.08 1.89
N ARG A 156 18.43 0.76 0.82
CA ARG A 156 17.65 1.83 0.18
C ARG A 156 16.46 1.24 -0.56
N LEU A 157 15.26 1.73 -0.26
CA LEU A 157 14.04 1.37 -0.98
C LEU A 157 13.98 2.06 -2.35
N ILE A 158 13.55 1.31 -3.36
CA ILE A 158 13.29 1.78 -4.72
C ILE A 158 11.81 1.55 -5.04
N PHE A 159 11.14 2.60 -5.44
CA PHE A 159 9.74 2.60 -5.86
C PHE A 159 9.61 3.39 -7.16
N GLY A 160 8.63 2.99 -7.98
CA GLY A 160 8.29 3.65 -9.24
C GLY A 160 6.78 3.75 -9.34
N THR A 161 6.29 4.68 -10.14
CA THR A 161 4.86 4.84 -10.40
C THR A 161 4.65 5.52 -11.74
N VAL A 162 3.56 5.16 -12.41
CA VAL A 162 3.01 5.89 -13.57
C VAL A 162 1.83 6.80 -13.18
N GLY A 163 1.54 6.92 -11.88
CA GLY A 163 0.40 7.71 -11.37
C GLY A 163 -0.97 7.06 -11.55
N ASP A 164 -1.00 5.82 -12.06
CA ASP A 164 -2.19 4.97 -12.14
C ASP A 164 -1.85 3.53 -11.72
N CYS A 165 -2.86 2.69 -11.50
CA CYS A 165 -2.69 1.36 -10.91
C CYS A 165 -1.94 1.37 -9.57
N GLY A 166 -2.21 2.37 -8.72
CA GLY A 166 -1.49 2.60 -7.46
C GLY A 166 -1.49 1.38 -6.53
N ILE A 167 -2.57 1.14 -5.78
CA ILE A 167 -2.57 0.03 -4.80
C ILE A 167 -2.50 -1.36 -5.44
N CYS A 168 -3.11 -1.56 -6.61
CA CYS A 168 -3.14 -2.88 -7.26
C CYS A 168 -1.83 -3.22 -7.99
N GLY A 169 -1.26 -2.28 -8.75
CA GLY A 169 -0.02 -2.44 -9.51
C GLY A 169 1.21 -2.10 -8.67
N ASP A 170 1.48 -0.81 -8.48
CA ASP A 170 2.68 -0.28 -7.79
C ASP A 170 2.80 -0.79 -6.34
N GLY A 171 1.66 -1.09 -5.70
CA GLY A 171 1.59 -1.65 -4.36
C GLY A 171 1.67 -3.18 -4.36
N ILE A 172 0.51 -3.81 -4.51
CA ILE A 172 0.32 -5.25 -4.28
C ILE A 172 1.10 -6.08 -5.32
N ALA A 173 0.94 -5.81 -6.62
CA ALA A 173 1.59 -6.61 -7.65
C ALA A 173 3.10 -6.48 -7.61
N ASP A 174 3.64 -5.26 -7.48
CA ASP A 174 5.09 -5.03 -7.41
C ASP A 174 5.69 -5.63 -6.12
N ALA A 175 5.05 -5.46 -4.97
CA ALA A 175 5.50 -6.06 -3.72
C ALA A 175 5.45 -7.59 -3.77
N TYR A 176 4.41 -8.16 -4.39
CA TYR A 176 4.31 -9.61 -4.61
C TYR A 176 5.44 -10.13 -5.49
N ASN A 177 5.71 -9.47 -6.62
CA ASN A 177 6.72 -9.91 -7.59
C ASN A 177 8.15 -9.75 -7.06
N THR A 178 8.45 -8.62 -6.40
CA THR A 178 9.81 -8.30 -5.95
C THR A 178 10.11 -8.78 -4.54
N GLN A 179 9.06 -9.15 -3.78
CA GLN A 179 9.17 -9.50 -2.37
C GLN A 179 9.86 -8.41 -1.54
N LYS A 180 9.67 -7.14 -1.93
CA LYS A 180 10.17 -5.93 -1.26
C LYS A 180 9.02 -4.95 -0.95
N PRO A 181 9.11 -4.15 0.13
CA PRO A 181 8.11 -3.14 0.43
C PRO A 181 7.97 -2.08 -0.66
N LYS A 182 6.75 -1.57 -0.84
CA LYS A 182 6.39 -0.57 -1.86
C LYS A 182 5.62 0.58 -1.27
N ILE A 183 5.96 1.79 -1.68
CA ILE A 183 5.20 3.00 -1.39
C ILE A 183 4.23 3.22 -2.54
N VAL A 184 3.00 3.56 -2.20
CA VAL A 184 1.93 3.82 -3.15
C VAL A 184 1.43 5.23 -2.93
N ILE A 185 1.51 6.04 -3.96
CA ILE A 185 0.70 7.25 -4.06
C ILE A 185 -0.66 6.78 -4.60
N PRO A 186 -1.77 6.95 -3.85
CA PRO A 186 -3.09 6.56 -4.33
C PRO A 186 -3.33 7.16 -5.73
N CYS A 187 -3.90 6.40 -6.66
CA CYS A 187 -4.15 6.93 -8.00
C CYS A 187 -5.51 7.63 -8.09
N TYR A 188 -5.86 8.15 -9.27
CA TYR A 188 -7.14 8.80 -9.53
C TYR A 188 -8.34 7.90 -9.16
N GLY A 189 -8.32 6.65 -9.62
CA GLY A 189 -9.39 5.70 -9.31
C GLY A 189 -9.51 5.41 -7.82
N GLU A 190 -8.39 5.37 -7.12
CA GLU A 190 -8.38 5.12 -5.68
C GLU A 190 -8.99 6.28 -4.88
N ARG A 191 -8.70 7.53 -5.25
CA ARG A 191 -9.34 8.70 -4.64
C ARG A 191 -10.82 8.81 -5.03
N ARG A 192 -11.14 8.66 -6.32
CA ARG A 192 -12.49 8.85 -6.84
C ARG A 192 -13.47 7.79 -6.34
N PHE A 193 -13.07 6.53 -6.33
CA PHE A 193 -13.97 5.41 -6.03
C PHE A 193 -13.70 4.80 -4.65
N GLY A 194 -12.43 4.73 -4.24
CA GLY A 194 -12.02 4.19 -2.94
C GLY A 194 -12.03 5.23 -1.81
N HIS A 195 -12.07 6.53 -2.13
CA HIS A 195 -12.04 7.63 -1.17
C HIS A 195 -10.77 7.69 -0.30
N SER A 196 -9.63 7.21 -0.82
CA SER A 196 -8.33 7.56 -0.23
C SER A 196 -8.15 9.08 -0.26
N GLN A 197 -7.65 9.65 0.84
CA GLN A 197 -7.54 11.10 1.02
C GLN A 197 -6.29 11.69 0.34
N ASP A 198 -6.27 13.01 0.17
CA ASP A 198 -5.16 13.70 -0.47
C ASP A 198 -3.85 13.63 0.32
N ASP A 199 -3.94 13.58 1.65
CA ASP A 199 -2.78 13.45 2.55
C ASP A 199 -2.31 12.01 2.71
N GLU A 200 -3.07 11.02 2.21
CA GLU A 200 -2.77 9.60 2.41
C GLU A 200 -1.79 9.04 1.39
N ILE A 201 -0.84 8.28 1.91
CA ILE A 201 0.11 7.44 1.20
C ILE A 201 -0.06 6.03 1.76
N ALA A 202 -0.04 5.02 0.90
CA ALA A 202 -0.05 3.63 1.34
C ALA A 202 1.35 3.03 1.28
N MET A 203 1.59 2.03 2.10
CA MET A 203 2.75 1.15 1.98
C MET A 203 2.28 -0.30 2.01
N VAL A 204 2.73 -1.07 1.02
CA VAL A 204 2.54 -2.52 0.95
C VAL A 204 3.83 -3.20 1.37
N ILE A 205 3.74 -4.11 2.34
CA ILE A 205 4.88 -4.72 3.02
C ILE A 205 4.73 -6.24 2.94
N PRO A 206 5.66 -6.99 2.31
CA PRO A 206 5.68 -8.44 2.42
C PRO A 206 5.67 -8.87 3.89
N PHE A 207 4.78 -9.79 4.26
CA PHE A 207 4.43 -10.07 5.65
C PHE A 207 5.65 -10.46 6.49
N LYS A 208 6.62 -11.17 5.88
CA LYS A 208 7.91 -11.55 6.49
C LYS A 208 8.70 -10.41 7.13
N TYR A 209 8.48 -9.15 6.75
CA TYR A 209 9.19 -7.99 7.33
C TYR A 209 8.48 -7.35 8.51
N ILE A 210 7.17 -7.60 8.71
CA ILE A 210 6.32 -6.74 9.56
C ILE A 210 6.75 -6.76 11.03
N GLU A 211 7.16 -7.92 11.54
CA GLU A 211 7.63 -8.07 12.92
C GLU A 211 8.95 -7.35 13.15
N LYS A 212 9.91 -7.50 12.22
CA LYS A 212 11.21 -6.83 12.30
C LYS A 212 11.08 -5.31 12.16
N ILE A 213 10.11 -4.85 11.36
CA ILE A 213 9.75 -3.43 11.26
C ILE A 213 9.30 -2.92 12.62
N ALA A 214 8.41 -3.62 13.31
CA ALA A 214 7.93 -3.23 14.64
C ALA A 214 9.08 -3.11 15.66
N GLU A 215 10.03 -4.05 15.65
CA GLU A 215 11.25 -3.98 16.48
C GLU A 215 12.09 -2.73 16.14
N GLY A 216 12.24 -2.42 14.85
CA GLY A 216 12.97 -1.24 14.39
C GLY A 216 12.31 0.07 14.81
N LEU A 217 10.98 0.14 14.69
CA LEU A 217 10.19 1.27 15.17
C LEU A 217 10.39 1.49 16.67
N GLU A 218 10.24 0.45 17.49
CA GLU A 218 10.46 0.53 18.95
C GLU A 218 11.85 1.05 19.31
N LYS A 219 12.90 0.43 18.74
CA LYS A 219 14.29 0.82 18.99
C LYS A 219 14.55 2.29 18.65
N THR A 220 14.17 2.70 17.44
CA THR A 220 14.37 4.08 16.98
C THR A 220 13.51 5.08 17.75
N HIS A 221 12.32 4.67 18.22
CA HIS A 221 11.44 5.49 19.07
C HIS A 221 12.08 5.76 20.43
N ASN A 222 12.65 4.73 21.07
CA ASN A 222 13.35 4.85 22.35
C ASN A 222 14.58 5.77 22.25
N LEU A 223 15.21 5.84 21.08
CA LEU A 223 16.32 6.76 20.77
C LEU A 223 15.88 8.17 20.34
N GLY A 224 14.58 8.48 20.35
CA GLY A 224 14.07 9.83 20.10
C GLY A 224 13.56 10.09 18.67
N ILE A 225 13.68 9.14 17.74
CA ILE A 225 13.07 9.24 16.41
C ILE A 225 11.60 8.80 16.52
N ARG A 226 10.71 9.77 16.73
CA ARG A 226 9.31 9.52 17.14
C ARG A 226 8.30 10.14 16.18
N TYR A 227 7.08 9.62 16.23
CA TYR A 227 5.88 10.24 15.66
C TYR A 227 4.81 10.39 16.77
N PRO A 228 4.07 11.52 16.86
CA PRO A 228 4.19 12.74 16.04
C PRO A 228 5.58 13.38 16.11
N ILE A 229 5.99 14.05 15.04
CA ILE A 229 7.30 14.69 14.97
C ILE A 229 7.33 15.82 16.01
N PRO A 230 8.25 15.79 16.99
CA PRO A 230 8.32 16.84 18.00
C PRO A 230 8.73 18.16 17.33
N ILE A 231 8.03 19.23 17.66
CA ILE A 231 8.39 20.58 17.22
C ILE A 231 9.54 21.05 18.11
N ALA A 232 10.75 21.13 17.56
CA ALA A 232 11.94 21.60 18.28
C ALA A 232 11.95 23.12 18.55
N ALA A 233 10.94 23.87 18.07
CA ALA A 233 10.92 25.33 17.98
C ALA A 233 11.20 26.09 19.30
N THR A 234 11.04 25.48 20.47
CA THR A 234 11.28 26.13 21.79
C THR A 234 12.42 25.50 22.61
N ILE A 235 13.08 24.45 22.10
CA ILE A 235 14.06 23.64 22.85
C ILE A 235 15.49 23.71 22.27
N THR A 236 15.68 24.37 21.14
CA THR A 236 16.99 24.66 20.55
C THR A 236 17.20 26.16 20.45
N GLU A 237 18.34 26.67 20.94
CA GLU A 237 18.78 28.02 20.60
C GLU A 237 18.91 28.12 19.09
N LEU A 238 18.23 29.12 18.49
CA LEU A 238 18.39 29.44 17.08
C LEU A 238 19.76 30.10 16.91
N ASP A 239 20.70 29.37 16.30
CA ASP A 239 21.95 29.96 15.81
C ASP A 239 21.66 30.78 14.55
N ILE A 240 21.11 31.98 14.76
CA ILE A 240 20.89 32.97 13.71
C ILE A 240 21.92 34.10 13.85
N PRO A 241 22.50 34.56 12.72
CA PRO A 241 23.36 35.74 12.69
C PRO A 241 22.75 36.90 13.47
N GLU A 242 23.58 37.60 14.24
CA GLU A 242 23.11 38.66 15.16
C GLU A 242 22.34 39.79 14.46
N ILE A 243 22.62 40.02 13.17
CA ILE A 243 21.88 40.96 12.31
C ILE A 243 20.40 40.58 12.10
N LEU A 244 20.05 39.32 12.30
CA LEU A 244 18.69 38.78 12.19
C LEU A 244 17.97 38.68 13.55
N ARG A 245 18.65 39.02 14.66
CA ARG A 245 18.04 39.04 15.98
C ARG A 245 17.26 40.34 16.17
N ILE A 246 16.05 40.24 16.73
CA ILE A 246 15.28 41.42 17.15
C ILE A 246 16.04 42.08 18.30
N LYS A 247 16.54 43.31 18.07
CA LYS A 247 17.17 44.12 19.11
C LYS A 247 16.09 44.62 20.06
N LYS A 248 16.26 44.38 21.37
CA LYS A 248 15.49 45.06 22.41
C LYS A 248 16.04 46.46 22.62
#